data_AF-A0A7V9CY44-F1
#
_entry.id   AF-A0A7V9CY44-F1
#
_cell.length_a   1.000
_cell.length_b   1.000
_cell.length_c   1.000
_cell.angle_alpha   90.00
_cell.angle_beta   90.00
_cell.angle_gamma   90.00
#
_symmetry.space_group_name_H-M   'P 1'
#
loop_
_entity.id
_entity.type
_entity.pdbx_description
1 polymer ?
#
loop_
_entity_poly.entity_id
_entity_poly.type
_entity_poly.pdbx_seq_one_letter_code
_entity_poly.pdbx_strand_id
1 'polypeptide(L)'
;LREVYEHAYGVYGRLVAAGVARELARCVMPVGAYTEFYWTVNARALMNFLSLRNSEMAQREIRRYAEACERFFAERMPVTYEAFVASGRLSP
;
A
#
# COMPACT_ATOMS: atom_id res chain seq x y z
N LEU A 1 -20.32 3.82 5.21
CA LEU A 1 -19.15 4.14 4.34
C LEU A 1 -19.49 4.13 2.86
N ARG A 2 -20.14 3.08 2.32
CA ARG A 2 -20.53 3.01 0.90
C ARG A 2 -21.20 4.29 0.37
N GLU A 3 -22.21 4.78 1.08
CA GLU A 3 -22.94 6.02 0.72
C GLU A 3 -22.02 7.25 0.60
N VAL A 4 -20.98 7.35 1.44
CA VAL A 4 -19.99 8.44 1.40
C VAL A 4 -19.20 8.39 0.09
N TYR A 5 -18.79 7.19 -0.33
CA TYR A 5 -18.05 7.00 -1.58
C TYR A 5 -18.94 7.23 -2.81
N GLU A 6 -20.19 6.74 -2.79
CA GLU A 6 -21.16 6.99 -3.86
C GLU A 6 -21.46 8.48 -4.00
N HIS A 7 -21.66 9.18 -2.88
CA HIS A 7 -21.87 10.63 -2.89
C HIS A 7 -20.64 11.39 -3.38
N ALA A 8 -19.45 11.10 -2.85
CA ALA A 8 -18.19 11.76 -3.25
C ALA A 8 -17.90 11.57 -4.75
N TYR A 9 -18.10 10.35 -5.26
CA TYR A 9 -17.92 10.05 -6.68
C TYR A 9 -18.96 10.80 -7.55
N GLY A 10 -20.21 10.89 -7.09
CA GLY A 10 -21.24 11.71 -7.73
C GLY A 10 -20.89 13.21 -7.78
N VAL A 11 -20.33 13.76 -6.69
CA VAL A 11 -19.84 15.14 -6.64
C VAL A 11 -18.68 15.35 -7.62
N TYR A 12 -17.70 14.43 -7.62
CA TYR A 12 -16.58 14.45 -8.56
C TYR A 12 -17.08 14.55 -10.02
N GLY A 13 -18.04 13.70 -10.40
CA GLY A 13 -18.63 13.71 -11.75
C GLY A 13 -19.29 15.05 -12.10
N ARG A 14 -20.03 15.66 -11.17
CA ARG A 14 -20.66 16.97 -11.38
C ARG A 14 -19.64 18.09 -11.55
N LEU A 15 -18.55 18.09 -10.78
CA LEU A 15 -17.49 19.09 -10.89
C LEU A 15 -16.78 19.00 -12.25
N VAL A 16 -16.45 17.78 -12.68
CA VAL A 16 -15.82 17.55 -13.99
C VAL A 16 -16.76 18.00 -15.13
N ALA A 17 -18.05 17.68 -15.04
CA ALA A 17 -19.05 18.12 -16.03
C ALA A 17 -19.21 19.64 -16.08
N ALA A 18 -19.00 20.34 -14.95
CA ALA A 18 -19.00 21.80 -14.86
C ALA A 18 -17.69 22.46 -15.33
N GLY A 19 -16.72 21.70 -15.85
CA GLY A 19 -15.46 22.22 -16.38
C GLY A 19 -14.36 22.44 -15.33
N VAL A 20 -14.53 21.96 -14.10
CA VAL A 20 -13.47 22.01 -13.07
C VAL A 20 -12.32 21.08 -13.46
N ALA A 21 -11.08 21.57 -13.34
CA ALA A 21 -9.89 20.79 -13.60
C ALA A 21 -9.85 19.50 -12.74
N ARG A 22 -9.50 18.36 -13.35
CA ARG A 22 -9.53 17.04 -12.68
C ARG A 22 -8.70 16.98 -11.40
N GLU A 23 -7.58 17.70 -11.36
CA GLU A 23 -6.68 17.76 -10.20
C GLU A 23 -7.33 18.41 -8.97
N LEU A 24 -8.24 19.36 -9.18
CA LEU A 24 -9.03 20.01 -8.13
C LEU A 24 -10.29 19.19 -7.83
N ALA A 25 -10.97 18.68 -8.85
CA ALA A 25 -12.19 17.89 -8.68
C ALA A 25 -11.95 16.65 -7.81
N ARG A 26 -10.80 15.98 -7.93
CA ARG A 26 -10.47 14.79 -7.13
C ARG A 26 -10.33 15.05 -5.62
N CYS A 27 -10.21 16.31 -5.18
CA CYS A 27 -10.05 16.65 -3.76
C CYS A 27 -11.25 16.24 -2.90
N VAL A 28 -12.41 15.97 -3.52
CA VAL A 28 -13.61 15.48 -2.83
C VAL A 28 -13.56 13.97 -2.55
N MET A 29 -12.62 13.24 -3.15
CA MET A 29 -12.52 11.79 -3.00
C MET A 29 -11.89 11.42 -1.65
N PRO A 30 -12.47 10.47 -0.90
CA PRO A 30 -11.86 9.95 0.33
C PRO A 30 -10.55 9.20 0.06
N VAL A 31 -9.71 9.08 1.09
CA VAL A 31 -8.37 8.44 1.02
C VAL A 31 -8.38 6.93 0.78
N GLY A 32 -9.52 6.26 0.85
CA GLY A 32 -9.64 4.82 0.55
C GLY A 32 -9.87 4.51 -0.92
N ALA A 33 -9.80 5.51 -1.82
CA ALA A 33 -9.78 5.25 -3.25
C ALA A 33 -8.53 4.46 -3.65
N TYR A 34 -8.70 3.44 -4.50
CA TYR A 34 -7.57 2.69 -5.04
C TYR A 34 -6.66 3.56 -5.88
N THR A 35 -5.36 3.26 -5.80
CA THR A 35 -4.32 3.86 -6.63
C THR A 35 -3.34 2.77 -7.04
N GLU A 36 -2.67 2.98 -8.16
CA GLU A 36 -1.64 2.10 -8.67
C GLU A 36 -0.31 2.86 -8.71
N PHE A 37 0.78 2.16 -8.42
CA PHE A 37 2.13 2.71 -8.50
C PHE A 37 3.13 1.60 -8.73
N TYR A 38 4.26 1.95 -9.35
CA TYR A 38 5.42 1.09 -9.40
C TYR A 38 6.27 1.27 -8.16
N TRP A 39 6.70 0.17 -7.57
CA TRP A 39 7.58 0.16 -6.40
C TRP A 39 8.80 -0.71 -6.67
N THR A 40 9.97 -0.08 -6.71
CA THR A 40 11.25 -0.78 -6.85
C THR A 40 12.07 -0.57 -5.58
N VAL A 41 12.53 -1.67 -4.99
CA VAL A 41 13.37 -1.67 -3.80
C VAL A 41 14.40 -2.79 -3.89
N ASN A 42 15.56 -2.58 -3.25
CA ASN A 42 16.52 -3.66 -3.05
C ASN A 42 16.10 -4.55 -1.84
N ALA A 43 16.76 -5.70 -1.69
CA ALA A 43 16.43 -6.65 -0.63
C ALA A 43 16.58 -6.06 0.79
N ARG A 44 17.57 -5.19 1.03
CA ARG A 44 17.76 -4.54 2.34
C ARG A 44 16.59 -3.62 2.70
N ALA A 45 16.19 -2.77 1.77
CA ALA A 45 15.03 -1.89 1.93
C ALA A 45 13.73 -2.69 2.10
N LEU A 46 13.59 -3.81 1.39
CA LEU A 46 12.45 -4.72 1.53
C LEU A 46 12.42 -5.36 2.93
N MET A 47 13.55 -5.85 3.44
CA MET A 47 13.62 -6.41 4.80
C MET A 47 13.22 -5.37 5.85
N ASN A 48 13.74 -4.14 5.78
CA ASN A 48 13.31 -3.07 6.69
C ASN A 48 11.82 -2.74 6.59
N PHE A 49 11.26 -2.72 5.37
CA PHE A 49 9.83 -2.55 5.16
C PHE A 49 9.03 -3.69 5.83
N LEU A 50 9.44 -4.94 5.65
CA LEU A 50 8.77 -6.10 6.24
C LEU A 50 8.85 -6.10 7.77
N SER A 51 9.99 -5.71 8.36
CA SER A 51 10.15 -5.57 9.82
C SER A 51 9.12 -4.61 10.42
N LEU A 52 8.85 -3.49 9.74
CA LEU A 52 7.92 -2.48 10.22
C LEU A 52 6.47 -2.81 9.87
N ARG A 53 6.21 -3.31 8.66
CA ARG A 53 4.86 -3.42 8.11
C ARG A 53 4.17 -4.75 8.37
N ASN A 54 4.89 -5.78 8.84
CA ASN A 54 4.28 -7.00 9.38
C ASN A 54 3.94 -6.90 10.88
N SER A 55 4.34 -5.82 11.57
CA SER A 55 4.02 -5.61 12.98
C SER A 55 2.51 -5.64 13.23
N GLU A 56 2.07 -6.24 14.33
CA GLU A 56 0.64 -6.27 14.71
C GLU A 56 0.05 -4.88 14.94
N MET A 57 0.91 -3.92 15.30
CA MET A 57 0.57 -2.52 15.51
C MET A 57 0.42 -1.74 14.19
N ALA A 58 0.85 -2.32 13.06
CA ALA A 58 0.65 -1.70 11.75
C ALA A 58 -0.80 -1.87 11.29
N GLN A 59 -1.28 -0.88 10.53
CA GLN A 59 -2.62 -0.90 9.95
C GLN A 59 -2.84 -2.20 9.15
N ARG A 60 -4.04 -2.77 9.21
CA ARG A 60 -4.32 -4.09 8.63
C ARG A 60 -4.08 -4.12 7.11
N GLU A 61 -4.42 -3.04 6.42
CA GLU A 61 -4.31 -2.92 4.97
C GLU A 61 -2.85 -3.02 4.51
N ILE A 62 -1.93 -2.24 5.12
CA ILE A 62 -0.52 -2.31 4.75
C ILE A 62 0.13 -3.65 5.13
N ARG A 63 -0.34 -4.29 6.20
CA ARG A 63 0.05 -5.67 6.54
C ARG A 63 -0.27 -6.65 5.42
N ARG A 64 -1.44 -6.57 4.79
CA ARG A 64 -1.79 -7.47 3.66
C ARG A 64 -0.84 -7.31 2.48
N TYR A 65 -0.41 -6.08 2.18
CA TYR A 65 0.61 -5.83 1.15
C TYR A 65 1.98 -6.35 1.57
N ALA A 66 2.37 -6.19 2.84
CA ALA A 66 3.61 -6.74 3.38
C ALA A 66 3.64 -8.27 3.33
N GLU A 67 2.57 -8.95 3.74
CA GLU A 67 2.39 -10.41 3.64
C GLU A 67 2.57 -10.88 2.18
N ALA A 68 2.03 -10.14 1.20
CA ALA A 68 2.19 -10.46 -0.22
C ALA A 68 3.64 -10.29 -0.69
N CYS A 69 4.28 -9.17 -0.33
CA CYS A 69 5.68 -8.90 -0.67
C CYS A 69 6.62 -9.93 -0.04
N GLU A 70 6.34 -10.35 1.19
CA GLU A 70 7.14 -11.35 1.90
C GLU A 70 7.06 -12.73 1.22
N ARG A 71 5.88 -13.14 0.73
CA ARG A 71 5.77 -14.38 -0.06
C ARG A 71 6.69 -14.35 -1.28
N PHE A 72 6.70 -13.24 -2.02
CA PHE A 72 7.62 -13.09 -3.16
C PHE A 72 9.08 -13.09 -2.71
N PHE A 73 9.40 -12.47 -1.58
CA PHE A 73 10.76 -12.47 -1.03
C PHE A 73 11.23 -13.89 -0.66
N ALA A 74 10.39 -14.67 0.01
CA ALA A 74 10.65 -16.05 0.38
C ALA A 74 10.83 -16.95 -0.87
N GLU A 75 10.01 -16.75 -1.90
CA GLU A 75 10.10 -17.50 -3.16
C GLU A 75 11.37 -17.16 -3.95
N ARG A 76 11.74 -15.87 -4.01
CA ARG A 76 12.80 -15.40 -4.93
C ARG A 76 14.18 -15.31 -4.32
N MET A 77 14.28 -15.17 -3.00
CA MET A 77 15.54 -15.08 -2.28
C MET A 77 15.50 -15.94 -1.00
N PRO A 78 15.27 -17.26 -1.12
CA PRO A 78 15.00 -18.13 0.03
C PRO A 78 16.11 -18.11 1.10
N VAL A 79 17.38 -18.16 0.70
CA VAL A 79 18.52 -18.14 1.63
C VAL A 79 18.57 -16.81 2.42
N THR A 80 18.34 -15.68 1.75
CA THR A 80 18.32 -14.37 2.41
C THR A 80 17.10 -14.24 3.32
N TYR A 81 15.95 -14.75 2.88
CA TYR A 81 14.72 -14.76 3.66
C TYR A 81 14.86 -15.59 4.94
N GLU A 82 15.39 -16.81 4.85
CA GLU A 82 15.65 -17.67 6.00
C GLU A 82 16.58 -17.00 7.01
N ALA A 83 17.67 -16.39 6.54
CA ALA A 83 18.59 -15.64 7.40
C ALA A 83 17.91 -14.43 8.07
N PHE A 84 17.05 -13.71 7.35
CA PHE A 84 16.27 -12.61 7.89
C PHE A 84 15.26 -13.07 8.95
N VAL A 85 14.58 -14.20 8.74
CA VAL A 85 13.68 -14.76 9.75
C VAL A 85 14.46 -15.22 10.99
N ALA A 86 15.59 -15.89 10.79
CA ALA A 86 16.46 -16.35 11.88
C ALA A 86 17.07 -15.20 12.70
N SER A 87 17.27 -14.02 12.11
CA SER A 87 17.76 -12.82 12.81
C SER A 87 16.66 -12.10 13.62
N GLY A 88 15.48 -12.69 13.79
CA GLY A 88 14.34 -12.05 14.44
C GLY A 88 13.68 -11.01 13.54
N ARG A 89 13.80 -11.14 12.21
CA ARG A 89 13.21 -10.24 11.22
C ARG A 89 13.73 -8.81 11.37
N LEU A 90 15.00 -8.69 11.72
CA LEU A 90 15.74 -7.44 11.78
C LEU A 90 16.51 -7.25 10.46
N SER A 91 16.30 -6.10 9.82
CA SER A 91 17.09 -5.74 8.65
C SER A 91 18.57 -5.59 9.05
N PRO A 92 19.51 -6.10 8.24
CA PRO A 92 20.93 -5.74 8.35
C PRO A 92 21.16 -4.27 7.98
#